data_AF-A0A4Q2D1I8-F1
#
_entry.id   AF-A0A4Q2D1I8-F1
#
_cell.length_a   1.000
_cell.length_b   1.000
_cell.length_c   1.000
_cell.angle_alpha   90.00
_cell.angle_beta   90.00
_cell.angle_gamma   90.00
#
_symmetry.space_group_name_H-M   'P 1'
#
loop_
_entity.id
_entity.type
_entity.pdbx_description
1 polymer ?
#
loop_
_entity_poly.entity_id
_entity_poly.type
_entity_poly.pdbx_seq_one_letter_code
_entity_poly.pdbx_strand_id
1 'polypeptide(L)'
;MSAIDYTTRFKLLAAQGDLKSSGVKGATDDILLRDIYKNGLNTPLRKDVENEKEAPETWADWITRAIARDQQWRLNNPKVVSFSSTKTNIKKISFPRPPNTTIAKLTDADRERFRREGRCFYCKEIGHISRDCPVPKPPYNRTSQNQPANQAPRNPVYVPPQN
;
A
#
# COMPACT_ATOMS: atom_id res chain seq x y z
N MET A 1 -6.61 8.81 0.16
CA MET A 1 -7.85 8.01 0.36
C MET A 1 -7.98 7.04 -0.81
N SER A 2 -8.39 5.79 -0.63
CA SER A 2 -8.65 4.90 -1.78
C SER A 2 -9.93 5.26 -2.49
N ALA A 3 -10.05 4.88 -3.77
CA ALA A 3 -11.27 5.08 -4.53
C ALA A 3 -12.46 4.33 -3.89
N ILE A 4 -12.19 3.19 -3.24
CA ILE A 4 -13.20 2.44 -2.48
C ILE A 4 -13.66 3.25 -1.27
N ASP A 5 -12.74 3.75 -0.44
CA ASP A 5 -13.08 4.55 0.74
C ASP A 5 -13.86 5.80 0.36
N TYR A 6 -13.41 6.46 -0.72
CA TYR A 6 -14.08 7.64 -1.27
C TYR A 6 -15.52 7.30 -1.70
N THR A 7 -15.69 6.25 -2.49
CA THR A 7 -17.00 5.81 -2.99
C THR A 7 -17.96 5.49 -1.85
N THR A 8 -17.49 4.78 -0.81
CA THR A 8 -18.33 4.45 0.35
C THR A 8 -18.81 5.72 1.06
N ARG A 9 -17.90 6.66 1.34
CA ARG A 9 -18.26 7.93 1.98
C ARG A 9 -19.20 8.76 1.12
N PHE A 10 -18.93 8.81 -0.18
CA PHE A 10 -19.78 9.54 -1.13
C PHE A 10 -21.20 8.96 -1.17
N LYS A 11 -21.35 7.64 -1.26
CA LYS A 11 -22.67 6.99 -1.26
C LYS A 11 -23.46 7.26 0.02
N LEU A 12 -22.78 7.28 1.17
CA LEU A 12 -23.40 7.64 2.45
C LEU A 12 -23.89 9.09 2.45
N LEU A 13 -23.07 10.03 1.97
CA LEU A 13 -23.44 11.45 1.87
C LEU A 13 -24.57 11.69 0.87
N ALA A 14 -24.53 11.04 -0.28
CA ALA A 14 -25.58 11.11 -1.28
C ALA A 14 -26.93 10.62 -0.71
N ALA A 15 -26.90 9.50 0.03
CA ALA A 15 -28.09 8.97 0.70
C ALA A 15 -28.64 9.91 1.78
N GLN A 16 -27.77 10.64 2.51
CA GLN A 16 -28.19 11.64 3.51
C GLN A 16 -28.87 12.86 2.86
N GLY A 17 -28.46 13.22 1.64
CA GLY A 17 -29.07 14.29 0.86
C GLY A 17 -30.21 13.84 -0.04
N ASP A 18 -30.75 12.64 0.17
CA ASP A 18 -31.79 12.01 -0.67
C ASP A 18 -31.45 11.92 -2.18
N LEU A 19 -30.16 12.00 -2.53
CA LEU A 19 -29.67 11.78 -3.89
C LEU A 19 -29.39 10.29 -4.09
N LYS A 20 -30.23 9.63 -4.87
CA LYS A 20 -30.11 8.20 -5.17
C LYS A 20 -29.95 7.98 -6.66
N SER A 21 -29.23 6.93 -7.02
CA SER A 21 -29.15 6.58 -8.43
C SER A 21 -30.49 6.01 -8.89
N SER A 22 -30.99 6.54 -10.00
CA SER A 22 -32.23 6.09 -10.64
C SER A 22 -31.99 4.79 -11.43
N GLY A 23 -30.72 4.44 -11.72
CA GLY A 23 -30.36 3.27 -12.54
C GLY A 23 -30.69 3.45 -14.03
N VAL A 24 -31.35 4.56 -14.39
CA VAL A 24 -31.69 4.91 -15.78
C VAL A 24 -30.56 5.76 -16.36
N LYS A 25 -30.03 5.31 -17.51
CA LYS A 25 -29.06 6.07 -18.28
C LYS A 25 -29.63 7.46 -18.63
N GLY A 26 -28.94 8.52 -18.20
CA GLY A 26 -29.33 9.89 -18.49
C GLY A 26 -30.33 10.51 -17.50
N ALA A 27 -30.67 9.83 -16.40
CA ALA A 27 -31.42 10.47 -15.31
C ALA A 27 -30.63 11.66 -14.73
N THR A 28 -31.32 12.75 -14.41
CA THR A 28 -30.71 13.98 -13.86
C THR A 28 -29.90 13.69 -12.60
N ASP A 29 -30.44 12.87 -11.68
CA ASP A 29 -29.77 12.50 -10.44
C ASP A 29 -28.47 11.72 -10.71
N ASP A 30 -28.48 10.79 -11.66
CA ASP A 30 -27.29 10.03 -12.07
C ASP A 30 -26.23 10.94 -12.70
N ILE A 31 -26.64 11.94 -13.48
CA ILE A 31 -25.74 12.93 -14.08
C ILE A 31 -25.08 13.79 -12.99
N LEU A 32 -25.87 14.26 -12.02
CA LEU A 32 -25.38 15.03 -10.87
C LEU A 32 -24.44 14.20 -10.00
N LEU A 33 -24.84 12.98 -9.64
CA LEU A 33 -24.01 12.05 -8.88
C LEU A 33 -22.67 11.81 -9.57
N ARG A 34 -22.69 11.59 -10.89
CA ARG A 34 -21.48 11.42 -11.71
C ARG A 34 -20.58 12.66 -11.64
N ASP A 35 -21.12 13.87 -11.82
CA ASP A 35 -20.31 15.09 -11.86
C ASP A 35 -19.65 15.40 -10.52
N ILE A 36 -20.42 15.35 -9.43
CA ILE A 36 -19.91 15.56 -8.07
C ILE A 36 -18.86 14.48 -7.74
N TYR A 37 -19.12 13.23 -8.09
CA TYR A 37 -18.19 12.14 -7.85
C TYR A 37 -16.87 12.34 -8.60
N LYS A 38 -16.92 12.67 -9.90
CA LYS A 38 -15.74 12.99 -10.71
C LYS A 38 -14.93 14.12 -10.08
N ASN A 39 -15.59 15.16 -9.59
CA ASN A 39 -14.91 16.32 -9.00
C ASN A 39 -14.17 16.01 -7.69
N GLY A 40 -14.63 15.03 -6.91
CA GLY A 40 -13.92 14.59 -5.70
C GLY A 40 -12.90 13.45 -5.91
N LEU A 41 -12.78 12.90 -7.13
CA LEU A 41 -11.72 11.93 -7.45
C LEU A 41 -10.36 12.62 -7.64
N ASN A 42 -9.29 11.85 -7.42
CA ASN A 42 -7.92 12.31 -7.71
C ASN A 42 -7.76 12.66 -9.19
N THR A 43 -7.08 13.77 -9.50
CA THR A 43 -6.98 14.30 -10.87
C THR A 43 -6.37 13.33 -11.91
N PRO A 44 -5.26 12.61 -11.65
CA PRO A 44 -4.77 11.59 -12.57
C PRO A 44 -5.76 10.43 -12.74
N LEU A 45 -6.37 9.96 -11.64
CA LEU A 45 -7.34 8.86 -11.69
C LEU A 45 -8.58 9.22 -12.51
N ARG A 46 -9.09 10.46 -12.36
CA ARG A 46 -10.20 10.98 -13.16
C ARG A 46 -9.85 11.00 -14.65
N LYS A 47 -8.70 11.57 -15.01
CA LYS A 47 -8.24 11.63 -16.41
C LYS A 47 -8.05 10.24 -17.00
N ASP A 48 -7.52 9.32 -16.22
CA ASP A 48 -7.29 7.94 -16.62
C ASP A 48 -8.58 7.20 -16.98
N VAL A 49 -9.65 7.42 -16.21
CA VAL A 49 -10.98 6.85 -16.47
C VAL A 49 -11.70 7.60 -17.59
N GLU A 50 -11.50 8.90 -17.72
CA GLU A 50 -12.11 9.72 -18.79
C GLU A 50 -11.55 9.42 -20.18
N ASN A 51 -10.25 9.13 -20.27
CA ASN A 51 -9.57 8.79 -21.52
C ASN A 51 -9.69 7.30 -21.90
N GLU A 52 -10.46 6.52 -21.16
CA GLU A 52 -10.71 5.11 -21.47
C GLU A 52 -11.57 5.00 -22.74
N LYS A 53 -11.28 4.03 -23.61
CA LYS A 53 -11.88 3.91 -24.97
C LYS A 53 -13.41 3.83 -24.95
N GLU A 54 -13.98 3.28 -23.88
CA GLU A 54 -15.41 3.24 -23.63
C GLU A 54 -15.68 4.15 -22.44
N ALA A 55 -15.89 5.44 -22.74
CA ALA A 55 -16.09 6.43 -21.70
C ALA A 55 -17.30 6.04 -20.85
N PRO A 56 -17.14 5.89 -19.53
CA PRO A 56 -18.24 5.46 -18.69
C PRO A 56 -19.36 6.51 -18.74
N GLU A 57 -20.53 6.11 -19.22
CA GLU A 57 -21.65 7.06 -19.37
C GLU A 57 -22.52 7.11 -18.11
N THR A 58 -22.62 5.99 -17.39
CA THR A 58 -23.41 5.89 -16.16
C THR A 58 -22.56 6.11 -14.93
N TRP A 59 -23.20 6.63 -13.87
CA TRP A 59 -22.54 6.84 -12.58
C TRP A 59 -21.98 5.53 -11.99
N ALA A 60 -22.72 4.42 -12.11
CA ALA A 60 -22.28 3.11 -11.65
C ALA A 60 -21.05 2.61 -12.42
N ASP A 61 -20.99 2.93 -13.71
CA ASP A 61 -19.87 2.64 -14.59
C ASP A 61 -18.60 3.32 -14.08
N TRP A 62 -18.69 4.62 -13.80
CA TRP A 62 -17.62 5.44 -13.26
C TRP A 62 -17.05 4.90 -11.95
N ILE A 63 -17.90 4.51 -11.00
CA ILE A 63 -17.45 3.93 -9.73
C ILE A 63 -16.60 2.69 -9.98
N THR A 64 -17.09 1.80 -10.84
CA THR A 64 -16.45 0.52 -11.11
C THR A 64 -15.06 0.73 -11.73
N ARG A 65 -14.95 1.61 -12.75
CA ARG A 65 -13.66 1.91 -13.39
C ARG A 65 -12.70 2.63 -12.43
N ALA A 66 -13.19 3.61 -11.66
CA ALA A 66 -12.37 4.34 -10.71
C ALA A 66 -11.77 3.42 -9.63
N ILE A 67 -12.56 2.48 -9.11
CA ILE A 67 -12.07 1.47 -8.15
C ILE A 67 -11.06 0.55 -8.81
N ALA A 68 -11.38 -0.01 -9.99
CA ALA A 68 -10.49 -0.93 -10.69
C ALA A 68 -9.14 -0.29 -11.01
N ARG A 69 -9.13 0.96 -11.51
CA ARG A 69 -7.91 1.67 -11.85
C ARG A 69 -7.10 2.07 -10.61
N ASP A 70 -7.74 2.53 -9.53
CA ASP A 70 -7.04 2.80 -8.26
C ASP A 70 -6.40 1.53 -7.69
N GLN A 71 -7.11 0.40 -7.73
CA GLN A 71 -6.57 -0.89 -7.31
C GLN A 71 -5.36 -1.30 -8.17
N GLN A 72 -5.47 -1.20 -9.50
CA GLN A 72 -4.37 -1.52 -10.40
C GLN A 72 -3.15 -0.63 -10.17
N TRP A 73 -3.35 0.68 -10.00
CA TRP A 73 -2.28 1.61 -9.67
C TRP A 73 -1.61 1.27 -8.34
N ARG A 74 -2.40 0.90 -7.32
CA ARG A 74 -1.89 0.50 -6.00
C ARG A 74 -1.06 -0.79 -6.05
N LEU A 75 -1.51 -1.78 -6.81
CA LEU A 75 -0.78 -3.03 -7.01
C LEU A 75 0.56 -2.79 -7.74
N ASN A 76 0.57 -1.89 -8.71
CA ASN A 76 1.78 -1.53 -9.45
C ASN A 76 2.73 -0.64 -8.64
N ASN A 77 2.21 0.10 -7.65
CA ASN A 77 2.98 1.04 -6.85
C ASN A 77 2.92 0.75 -5.34
N PRO A 78 3.29 -0.45 -4.86
CA PRO A 78 3.07 -0.87 -3.48
C PRO A 78 3.80 0.01 -2.43
N LYS A 79 4.88 0.70 -2.84
CA LYS A 79 5.68 1.58 -1.96
C LYS A 79 4.99 2.89 -1.59
N VAL A 80 4.15 3.43 -2.48
CA VAL A 80 3.40 4.69 -2.21
C VAL A 80 2.08 4.44 -1.49
N VAL A 81 1.58 3.19 -1.54
CA VAL A 81 0.42 2.73 -0.76
C VAL A 81 0.82 2.16 0.60
N SER A 82 2.09 2.34 1.00
CA SER A 82 2.58 1.90 2.31
C SER A 82 1.57 2.32 3.35
N PHE A 83 0.97 1.31 4.00
CA PHE A 83 0.06 1.48 5.10
C PHE A 83 0.86 2.23 6.16
N SER A 84 0.68 3.56 6.21
CA SER A 84 0.95 4.31 7.43
C SER A 84 0.17 3.55 8.48
N SER A 85 0.90 2.76 9.25
CA SER A 85 0.39 2.05 10.40
C SER A 85 0.03 3.13 11.40
N THR A 86 -1.11 3.80 11.19
CA THR A 86 -1.85 4.39 12.28
C THR A 86 -2.06 3.24 13.22
N LYS A 87 -1.36 3.28 14.36
CA LYS A 87 -1.47 2.31 15.45
C LYS A 87 -2.89 2.42 16.02
N THR A 88 -3.89 1.94 15.30
CA THR A 88 -5.17 1.59 15.90
C THR A 88 -4.92 0.33 16.71
N ASN A 89 -5.25 0.38 18.00
CA ASN A 89 -5.14 -0.70 18.97
C ASN A 89 -6.14 -1.80 18.63
N ILE A 90 -5.92 -2.49 17.51
CA ILE A 90 -6.65 -3.69 17.13
C ILE A 90 -5.76 -4.84 17.57
N LYS A 91 -6.22 -5.60 18.58
CA LYS A 91 -5.56 -6.82 19.04
C LYS A 91 -5.37 -7.72 17.83
N LYS A 92 -4.12 -7.87 17.37
CA LYS A 92 -3.77 -8.72 16.23
C LYS A 92 -4.11 -10.17 16.60
N ILE A 93 -5.22 -10.68 16.10
CA ILE A 93 -5.47 -12.12 16.07
C ILE A 93 -4.48 -12.68 15.05
N SER A 94 -3.43 -13.33 15.53
CA SER A 94 -2.43 -13.97 14.70
C SER A 94 -3.02 -15.23 14.09
N PHE A 95 -3.27 -15.21 12.78
CA PHE A 95 -3.54 -16.44 12.03
C PHE A 95 -2.26 -17.30 11.99
N PRO A 96 -2.35 -18.63 12.24
CA PRO A 96 -1.19 -19.51 12.17
C PRO A 96 -0.60 -19.49 10.75
N ARG A 97 0.66 -19.06 10.64
CA ARG A 97 1.44 -19.17 9.40
C ARG A 97 1.82 -20.65 9.20
N PRO A 98 1.73 -21.22 7.98
CA PRO A 98 2.09 -22.62 7.74
C PRO A 98 3.56 -22.88 8.10
N PRO A 99 3.89 -24.08 8.64
CA PRO A 99 5.16 -24.39 9.29
C PRO A 99 6.23 -24.81 8.28
N ASN A 100 6.44 -24.02 7.22
CA ASN A 100 7.49 -24.36 6.26
C ASN A 100 8.14 -23.13 5.65
N THR A 101 8.91 -22.42 6.48
CA THR A 101 10.16 -21.74 6.07
C THR A 101 10.86 -21.19 7.30
N THR A 102 12.02 -21.80 7.61
CA THR A 102 13.19 -21.23 8.30
C THR A 102 12.92 -20.42 9.59
N ILE A 103 13.14 -21.09 10.73
CA ILE A 103 13.39 -20.52 12.07
C ILE A 103 12.35 -19.47 12.50
N ALA A 104 11.40 -19.92 13.33
CA ALA A 104 10.48 -19.02 14.03
C ALA A 104 11.26 -17.84 14.63
N LYS A 105 10.83 -16.62 14.30
CA LYS A 105 11.43 -15.39 14.84
C LYS A 105 11.32 -15.44 16.37
N LEU A 106 12.46 -15.53 17.04
CA LEU A 106 12.54 -15.58 18.50
C LEU A 106 11.73 -14.42 19.13
N THR A 107 10.94 -14.70 20.17
CA THR A 107 10.21 -13.66 20.89
C THR A 107 11.19 -12.75 21.64
N ASP A 108 10.77 -11.55 22.03
CA ASP A 108 11.64 -10.65 22.81
C ASP A 108 11.99 -11.24 24.19
N ALA A 109 11.08 -12.03 24.78
CA ALA A 109 11.33 -12.77 26.01
C ALA A 109 12.41 -13.85 25.82
N ASP A 110 12.33 -14.62 24.74
CA ASP A 110 13.34 -15.64 24.41
C ASP A 110 14.69 -15.00 24.07
N ARG A 111 14.67 -13.84 23.40
CA ARG A 111 15.89 -13.09 23.09
C ARG A 111 16.59 -12.63 24.36
N GLU A 112 15.84 -12.15 25.35
CA GLU A 112 16.43 -11.73 26.63
C GLU A 112 16.93 -12.92 27.45
N ARG A 113 16.18 -14.03 27.49
CA ARG A 113 16.62 -15.28 28.12
C ARG A 113 17.93 -15.78 27.50
N PHE A 114 18.02 -15.85 26.17
CA PHE A 114 19.22 -16.34 25.49
C PHE A 114 20.41 -15.40 25.65
N ARG A 115 20.16 -14.07 25.74
CA ARG A 115 21.21 -13.11 26.08
C ARG A 115 21.73 -13.33 27.50
N ARG A 116 20.84 -13.55 28.47
CA ARG A 116 21.22 -13.82 29.87
C ARG A 116 21.95 -15.16 30.04
N GLU A 117 21.51 -16.18 29.32
CA GLU A 117 22.05 -17.54 29.39
C GLU A 117 23.24 -17.78 28.45
N GLY A 118 23.67 -16.78 27.67
CA GLY A 118 24.77 -16.91 26.72
C GLY A 118 24.51 -17.95 25.63
N ARG A 119 23.26 -18.07 25.18
CA ARG A 119 22.84 -19.02 24.13
C ARG A 119 22.90 -18.41 22.74
N CYS A 120 23.17 -19.28 21.77
CA CYS A 120 23.14 -18.96 20.36
C CYS A 120 21.70 -18.69 19.89
N PHE A 121 21.44 -17.56 19.24
CA PHE A 121 20.10 -17.26 18.70
C PHE A 121 19.74 -18.08 17.46
N TYR A 122 20.69 -18.83 16.90
CA TYR A 122 20.49 -19.67 15.73
C TYR A 122 20.20 -21.12 16.12
N CYS A 123 21.11 -21.79 16.83
CA CYS A 123 20.97 -23.19 17.23
C CYS A 123 20.45 -23.40 18.66
N LYS A 124 20.33 -22.34 19.48
CA LYS A 124 19.84 -22.37 20.88
C LYS A 124 20.76 -23.08 21.89
N GLU A 125 21.97 -23.45 21.48
CA GLU A 125 22.98 -24.03 22.36
C GLU A 125 23.70 -22.96 23.19
N ILE A 126 24.15 -23.33 24.40
CA ILE A 126 24.92 -22.46 25.29
C ILE A 126 26.40 -22.39 24.87
N GLY A 127 27.08 -21.31 25.28
CA GLY A 127 28.54 -21.19 25.15
C GLY A 127 29.04 -20.48 23.89
N HIS A 128 28.15 -20.10 22.98
CA HIS A 128 28.48 -19.28 21.81
C HIS A 128 27.30 -18.42 21.38
N ILE A 129 27.58 -17.30 20.70
CA ILE A 129 26.56 -16.46 20.07
C ILE A 129 26.37 -16.84 18.61
N SER A 130 25.30 -16.38 17.95
CA SER A 130 25.02 -16.73 16.56
C SER A 130 26.21 -16.51 15.62
N ARG A 131 27.07 -15.52 15.87
CA ARG A 131 28.25 -15.24 15.04
C ARG A 131 29.25 -16.39 15.03
N ASP A 132 29.40 -17.05 16.17
CA ASP A 132 30.38 -18.13 16.41
C ASP A 132 29.70 -19.50 16.41
N CYS A 133 28.54 -19.61 15.78
CA CYS A 133 27.81 -20.86 15.70
C CYS A 133 28.53 -21.86 14.78
N PRO A 134 28.83 -23.09 15.27
CA PRO A 134 29.50 -24.11 14.46
C PRO A 134 28.60 -24.68 13.36
N VAL A 135 27.29 -24.43 13.44
CA VAL A 135 26.32 -24.89 12.44
C VAL A 135 26.42 -24.02 11.19
N PRO A 136 26.63 -24.61 9.98
CA PRO A 136 26.66 -23.87 8.75
C PRO A 136 25.32 -23.17 8.54
N LYS A 137 25.37 -21.84 8.43
CA LYS A 137 24.18 -21.06 8.10
C LYS A 137 23.96 -21.09 6.60
N PRO A 138 22.71 -21.19 6.13
CA PRO A 138 22.42 -20.98 4.72
C PRO A 138 22.96 -19.61 4.29
N PRO A 139 23.44 -19.46 3.04
CA PRO A 139 23.95 -18.19 2.55
C PRO A 139 22.88 -17.12 2.78
N TYR A 140 23.24 -16.11 3.57
CA TYR A 140 22.38 -14.96 3.80
C TYR A 140 22.25 -14.23 2.46
N ASN A 141 21.09 -14.34 1.80
CA ASN A 141 20.76 -13.50 0.67
C ASN A 141 20.71 -12.05 1.17
N ARG A 142 21.86 -11.33 1.08
CA ARG A 142 21.91 -9.87 1.17
C ARG A 142 21.23 -9.31 -0.07
N THR A 143 19.91 -9.37 -0.13
CA THR A 143 19.19 -8.59 -1.12
C THR A 143 19.25 -7.13 -0.65
N SER A 144 20.24 -6.41 -1.18
CA SER A 144 20.34 -4.95 -1.28
C SER A 144 20.62 -4.13 0.00
N GLN A 145 21.90 -4.09 0.40
CA GLN A 145 22.53 -2.88 0.98
C GLN A 145 23.95 -2.68 0.43
N ASN A 146 24.12 -2.89 -0.88
CA ASN A 146 25.19 -2.25 -1.66
C ASN A 146 24.51 -1.25 -2.59
N GLN A 147 24.11 -0.09 -2.05
CA GLN A 147 24.09 1.11 -2.88
C GLN A 147 25.56 1.48 -3.07
N PRO A 148 26.13 1.43 -4.29
CA PRO A 148 27.26 2.29 -4.56
C PRO A 148 26.76 3.73 -4.39
N ALA A 149 27.49 4.53 -3.63
CA ALA A 149 27.31 5.98 -3.61
C ALA A 149 27.63 6.54 -5.00
N ASN A 150 26.68 6.44 -5.94
CA ASN A 150 26.76 7.04 -7.24
C ASN A 150 26.06 8.39 -7.19
N GLN A 151 26.90 9.39 -7.00
CA GLN A 151 26.80 10.81 -7.32
C GLN A 151 25.47 11.23 -7.97
N ALA A 152 24.76 12.11 -7.28
CA ALA A 152 23.62 12.85 -7.80
C ALA A 152 23.99 13.56 -9.12
N PRO A 153 23.14 13.57 -10.15
CA PRO A 153 23.29 14.52 -11.23
C PRO A 153 23.06 15.93 -10.67
N ARG A 154 24.05 16.80 -10.85
CA ARG A 154 23.97 18.23 -10.53
C ARG A 154 22.73 18.83 -11.20
N ASN A 155 21.91 19.55 -10.43
CA ASN A 155 20.85 20.40 -10.97
C ASN A 155 21.42 21.31 -12.07
N PRO A 156 20.79 21.40 -13.25
CA PRO A 156 21.16 22.44 -14.21
C PRO A 156 20.75 23.80 -13.63
N VAL A 157 21.75 24.69 -13.53
CA VAL A 157 21.56 26.11 -13.23
C VAL A 157 20.71 26.72 -14.35
N TYR A 158 19.51 27.18 -14.01
CA TYR A 158 18.70 27.97 -14.93
C TYR A 158 19.31 29.36 -15.05
N VAL A 159 19.81 29.71 -16.24
CA VAL A 159 20.26 31.04 -16.60
C VAL A 159 19.14 31.69 -17.43
N PRO A 160 18.56 32.82 -16.99
CA PRO A 160 17.52 33.50 -17.76
C PRO A 160 18.08 34.11 -19.05
N PRO A 161 17.30 34.15 -20.14
CA PRO A 161 17.76 34.67 -21.43
C PRO A 161 18.02 36.18 -21.37
N GLN A 162 19.14 36.59 -21.97
CA GLN A 162 19.43 37.99 -22.28
C GLN A 162 19.04 38.27 -23.73
N ASN A 163 18.49 39.47 -23.94
CA ASN A 163 17.88 40.06 -25.14
C ASN A 163 16.41 39.73 -25.37
#